data_AF-A0A959QCU7-F1
#
_entry.id   AF-A0A959QCU7-F1
#
_cell.length_a   1.000
_cell.length_b   1.000
_cell.length_c   1.000
_cell.angle_alpha   90.00
_cell.angle_beta   90.00
_cell.angle_gamma   90.00
#
_symmetry.space_group_name_H-M   'P 1'
#
loop_
_entity.id
_entity.type
_entity.pdbx_description
1 polymer ?
#
loop_
_entity_poly.entity_id
_entity_poly.type
_entity_poly.pdbx_seq_one_letter_code
_entity_poly.pdbx_strand_id
1 'polypeptide(L)'
;FRYYEDHRADLAGYDLASFRRGYQADERFWQNFLAFANDGSADYPASELATAKPRLLHLLKARLAKHLFEDVGYYTVLNDRDEDVQKAIEMLHLPNPLTEN
;
A
#
# COMPACT_ATOMS: atom_id res chain seq x y z
N PHE A 1 -11.96 -7.69 -2.91
CA PHE A 1 -11.85 -6.41 -3.63
C PHE A 1 -11.25 -6.65 -5.01
N ARG A 2 -12.07 -6.57 -6.08
CA ARG A 2 -11.67 -6.89 -7.47
C ARG A 2 -11.20 -5.67 -8.28
N TYR A 3 -10.83 -4.57 -7.62
CA TYR A 3 -10.47 -3.31 -8.29
C TYR A 3 -9.39 -3.46 -9.37
N TYR A 4 -8.43 -4.34 -9.16
CA TYR A 4 -7.40 -4.65 -10.16
C TYR A 4 -7.98 -5.15 -11.48
N GLU A 5 -9.03 -5.97 -11.45
CA GLU A 5 -9.65 -6.53 -12.65
C GLU A 5 -10.30 -5.43 -13.50
N ASP A 6 -10.97 -4.48 -12.83
CA ASP A 6 -11.68 -3.38 -13.49
C ASP A 6 -10.75 -2.26 -13.98
N HIS A 7 -9.54 -2.16 -13.43
CA HIS A 7 -8.59 -1.05 -13.70
C HIS A 7 -7.26 -1.54 -14.29
N ARG A 8 -7.23 -2.76 -14.81
CA ARG A 8 -6.00 -3.40 -15.29
C ARG A 8 -5.28 -2.57 -16.36
N ALA A 9 -6.04 -1.95 -17.28
CA ALA A 9 -5.47 -1.15 -18.35
C ALA A 9 -4.70 0.08 -17.82
N ASP A 10 -5.27 0.77 -16.83
CA ASP A 10 -4.67 1.95 -16.19
C ASP A 10 -3.43 1.59 -15.36
N LEU A 11 -3.38 0.36 -14.85
CA LEU A 11 -2.29 -0.14 -14.00
C LEU A 11 -1.16 -0.80 -14.79
N ALA A 12 -1.40 -1.21 -16.04
CA ALA A 12 -0.44 -1.93 -16.87
C ALA A 12 0.81 -1.09 -17.26
N GLY A 13 0.73 0.24 -17.15
CA GLY A 13 1.83 1.14 -17.48
C GLY A 13 2.88 1.33 -16.38
N TYR A 14 2.65 0.80 -15.18
CA TYR A 14 3.55 0.99 -14.06
C TYR A 14 4.56 -0.15 -13.92
N ASP A 15 5.83 0.21 -13.73
CA ASP A 15 6.78 -0.64 -13.01
C ASP A 15 6.65 -0.42 -11.49
N LEU A 16 7.32 -1.23 -10.66
CA LEU A 16 7.20 -1.11 -9.20
C LEU A 16 7.64 0.28 -8.68
N ALA A 17 8.69 0.86 -9.25
CA ALA A 17 9.24 2.13 -8.79
C ALA A 17 8.30 3.31 -9.10
N SER A 18 7.74 3.33 -10.30
CA SER A 18 6.76 4.31 -10.77
C SER A 18 5.40 4.10 -10.10
N PHE A 19 4.97 2.86 -9.84
CA PHE A 19 3.76 2.58 -9.07
C PHE A 19 3.89 3.13 -7.64
N ARG A 20 4.98 2.78 -6.97
CA ARG A 20 5.28 3.21 -5.60
C ARG A 20 5.20 4.73 -5.46
N ARG A 21 5.89 5.47 -6.33
CA ARG A 21 5.93 6.95 -6.26
C ARG A 21 4.72 7.64 -6.86
N GLY A 22 4.17 7.12 -7.95
CA GLY A 22 3.23 7.80 -8.81
C GLY A 22 1.77 7.41 -8.60
N TYR A 23 1.47 6.18 -8.16
CA TYR A 23 0.09 5.77 -7.93
C TYR A 23 -0.44 6.37 -6.62
N GLN A 24 -1.53 7.12 -6.72
CA GLN A 24 -2.26 7.64 -5.56
C GLN A 24 -3.59 6.91 -5.43
N ALA A 25 -3.81 6.30 -4.26
CA ALA A 25 -5.11 5.74 -3.92
C ALA A 25 -6.06 6.90 -3.59
N ASP A 26 -6.78 7.36 -4.60
CA ASP A 26 -7.61 8.55 -4.57
C ASP A 26 -9.00 8.31 -3.94
N GLU A 27 -9.84 9.34 -3.97
CA GLU A 27 -11.19 9.25 -3.41
C GLU A 27 -12.04 8.19 -4.14
N ARG A 28 -11.87 8.01 -5.45
CA ARG A 28 -12.61 6.99 -6.22
C ARG A 28 -12.23 5.59 -5.76
N PHE A 29 -10.94 5.34 -5.54
CA PHE A 29 -10.46 4.08 -4.97
C PHE A 29 -11.04 3.83 -3.58
N TRP A 30 -11.10 4.87 -2.74
CA TRP A 30 -11.72 4.81 -1.42
C TRP A 30 -13.21 4.47 -1.45
N GLN A 31 -13.98 5.14 -2.31
CA GLN A 31 -15.42 4.88 -2.45
C GLN A 31 -15.71 3.47 -2.97
N ASN A 32 -14.89 2.95 -3.89
CA ASN A 32 -15.00 1.55 -4.35
C ASN A 32 -14.73 0.56 -3.21
N PHE A 33 -13.78 0.86 -2.32
CA PHE A 33 -13.54 0.05 -1.14
C PHE A 33 -14.73 0.09 -0.17
N LEU A 34 -15.31 1.27 0.09
CA LEU A 34 -16.49 1.40 0.95
C LEU A 34 -17.71 0.69 0.38
N ALA A 35 -17.94 0.77 -0.93
CA ALA A 35 -19.00 0.03 -1.59
C ALA A 35 -18.83 -1.49 -1.42
N PHE A 36 -17.60 -2.00 -1.55
CA PHE A 36 -17.28 -3.40 -1.29
C PHE A 36 -17.47 -3.79 0.19
N ALA A 37 -17.14 -2.90 1.13
CA ALA A 37 -17.24 -3.15 2.56
C ALA A 37 -18.69 -3.09 3.09
N ASN A 38 -19.50 -2.17 2.57
CA ASN A 38 -20.90 -1.97 2.97
C ASN A 38 -21.83 -3.10 2.51
N ASP A 39 -21.41 -3.91 1.54
CA ASP A 39 -22.11 -5.14 1.15
C ASP A 39 -22.07 -6.21 2.29
N GLY A 40 -21.24 -5.98 3.32
CA GLY A 40 -21.10 -6.81 4.52
C GLY A 40 -21.40 -6.06 5.82
N SER A 41 -22.63 -5.58 6.02
CA SER A 41 -23.33 -5.32 7.31
C SER A 41 -22.59 -4.63 8.48
N ALA A 42 -21.45 -3.98 8.27
CA ALA A 42 -20.67 -3.37 9.34
C ALA A 42 -20.84 -1.84 9.33
N ASP A 43 -21.69 -1.34 10.21
CA ASP A 43 -21.81 0.10 10.48
C ASP A 43 -20.61 0.56 11.31
N TYR A 44 -19.66 1.24 10.67
CA TYR A 44 -18.54 1.89 11.35
C TYR A 44 -18.84 3.38 11.58
N PRO A 45 -18.55 3.94 12.77
CA PRO A 45 -18.67 5.37 12.99
C PRO A 45 -17.80 6.17 12.01
N ALA A 46 -18.36 7.23 11.41
CA ALA A 46 -17.66 8.05 10.42
C ALA A 46 -16.34 8.64 10.95
N SER A 47 -16.27 8.94 12.25
CA SER A 47 -15.06 9.45 12.93
C SER A 47 -13.94 8.40 13.01
N GLU A 48 -14.28 7.14 13.31
CA GLU A 48 -13.31 6.04 13.34
C GLU A 48 -12.80 5.74 11.93
N LEU A 49 -13.72 5.73 10.96
CA LEU A 49 -13.39 5.49 9.57
C LEU A 49 -12.48 6.59 9.00
N ALA A 50 -12.74 7.86 9.33
CA ALA A 50 -11.89 8.98 8.95
C ALA A 50 -10.48 8.86 9.52
N THR A 51 -10.36 8.43 10.78
CA THR A 51 -9.06 8.22 11.45
C THR A 51 -8.30 7.05 10.84
N ALA A 52 -8.98 5.97 10.47
CA ALA A 52 -8.37 4.78 9.86
C ALA A 52 -8.06 4.95 8.37
N LYS A 53 -8.75 5.84 7.65
CA LYS A 53 -8.67 6.00 6.19
C LYS A 53 -7.23 6.06 5.65
N PRO A 54 -6.30 6.87 6.18
CA PRO A 54 -4.94 6.94 5.64
C PRO A 54 -4.21 5.60 5.71
N ARG A 55 -4.38 4.86 6.82
CA ARG A 55 -3.78 3.54 7.02
C ARG A 55 -4.43 2.50 6.12
N LEU A 56 -5.75 2.53 5.98
CA LEU A 56 -6.48 1.62 5.10
C LEU A 56 -6.09 1.83 3.63
N LEU A 57 -5.99 3.07 3.17
CA LEU A 57 -5.53 3.38 1.81
C LEU A 57 -4.11 2.87 1.56
N HIS A 58 -3.21 3.00 2.54
CA HIS A 58 -1.85 2.45 2.45
C HIS A 58 -1.86 0.92 2.30
N LEU A 59 -2.62 0.23 3.15
CA LEU A 59 -2.75 -1.24 3.09
C LEU A 59 -3.38 -1.72 1.80
N LEU A 60 -4.38 -1.00 1.29
CA LEU A 60 -5.03 -1.33 0.03
C LEU A 60 -4.08 -1.08 -1.16
N LYS A 61 -3.29 0.00 -1.14
CA LYS A 61 -2.23 0.23 -2.13
C LYS A 61 -1.18 -0.89 -2.10
N ALA A 62 -0.78 -1.35 -0.91
CA ALA A 62 0.15 -2.47 -0.77
C ALA A 62 -0.43 -3.77 -1.34
N ARG A 63 -1.71 -4.07 -1.07
CA ARG A 63 -2.40 -5.22 -1.68
C ARG A 63 -2.50 -5.11 -3.21
N LEU A 64 -2.74 -3.91 -3.74
CA LEU A 64 -2.71 -3.70 -5.19
C LEU A 64 -1.32 -3.96 -5.75
N ALA A 65 -0.27 -3.49 -5.07
CA ALA A 65 1.12 -3.78 -5.44
C ALA A 65 1.42 -5.29 -5.43
N LYS A 66 0.84 -6.06 -4.49
CA LYS A 66 0.95 -7.53 -4.46
C LYS A 66 0.40 -8.18 -5.72
N HIS A 67 -0.73 -7.68 -6.23
CA HIS A 67 -1.31 -8.21 -7.46
C HIS A 67 -0.49 -7.88 -8.71
N LEU A 68 0.24 -6.77 -8.69
CA LEU A 68 1.04 -6.29 -9.82
C LEU A 68 2.47 -6.86 -9.83
N PHE A 69 3.08 -6.98 -8.66
CA PHE A 69 4.53 -7.26 -8.52
C PHE A 69 4.83 -8.27 -7.40
N GLU A 70 3.83 -9.09 -7.02
CA GLU A 70 3.94 -10.14 -6.02
C GLU A 70 4.44 -9.63 -4.66
N ASP A 71 5.16 -10.47 -3.91
CA ASP A 71 5.62 -10.14 -2.55
C ASP A 71 6.57 -8.95 -2.53
N VAL A 72 7.41 -8.79 -3.56
CA VAL A 72 8.30 -7.65 -3.69
C VAL A 72 7.49 -6.35 -3.75
N GLY A 73 6.41 -6.33 -4.53
CA GLY A 73 5.49 -5.19 -4.57
C GLY A 73 4.83 -4.91 -3.24
N TYR A 74 4.31 -5.96 -2.60
CA TYR A 74 3.62 -5.85 -1.32
C TYR A 74 4.49 -5.22 -0.25
N TYR A 75 5.67 -5.79 0.03
CA TYR A 75 6.53 -5.34 1.12
C TYR A 75 7.21 -4.00 0.82
N THR A 76 7.49 -3.71 -0.46
CA THR A 76 8.02 -2.40 -0.87
C THR A 76 7.05 -1.28 -0.52
N VAL A 77 5.76 -1.47 -0.82
CA VAL A 77 4.74 -0.45 -0.53
C VAL A 77 4.34 -0.47 0.94
N LEU A 78 4.20 -1.64 1.57
CA LEU A 78 3.82 -1.75 2.97
C LEU A 78 4.80 -0.99 3.88
N ASN A 79 6.10 -1.17 3.64
CA ASN A 79 7.17 -0.63 4.48
C ASN A 79 7.64 0.78 4.08
N ASP A 80 7.00 1.39 3.08
CA ASP A 80 7.40 2.71 2.54
C ASP A 80 7.23 3.86 3.55
N ARG A 81 6.56 3.59 4.67
CA ARG A 81 6.31 4.53 5.78
C ARG A 81 6.73 3.97 7.15
N ASP A 82 7.34 2.80 7.18
CA ASP A 82 7.79 2.17 8.41
C ASP A 82 9.21 2.66 8.73
N GLU A 83 9.32 3.56 9.70
CA GLU A 83 10.59 4.21 10.05
C GLU A 83 11.65 3.21 10.49
N ASP A 84 11.26 2.14 11.19
CA ASP A 84 12.17 1.09 11.65
C ASP A 84 12.73 0.31 10.45
N VAL A 85 11.88 -0.05 9.49
CA VAL A 85 12.33 -0.73 8.27
C VAL A 85 13.20 0.17 7.41
N GLN A 86 12.84 1.45 7.24
CA GLN A 86 13.69 2.39 6.52
C GLN A 86 15.06 2.50 7.20
N LYS A 87 15.09 2.58 8.54
CA LYS A 87 16.34 2.66 9.27
C LYS A 87 17.18 1.39 9.14
N ALA A 88 16.55 0.22 9.19
CA ALA A 88 17.25 -1.05 8.97
C ALA A 88 17.89 -1.11 7.56
N ILE A 89 17.18 -0.65 6.53
CA ILE A 89 17.71 -0.55 5.16
C ILE A 89 18.89 0.41 5.09
N GLU A 90 18.82 1.57 5.75
CA GLU A 90 19.96 2.51 5.83
C GLU A 90 21.19 1.84 6.46
N MET A 91 21.00 1.11 7.56
CA MET A 91 22.10 0.44 8.26
C MET A 91 22.79 -0.62 7.39
N LEU A 92 22.03 -1.37 6.59
CA LEU A 92 22.59 -2.37 5.67
C LEU A 92 23.48 -1.77 4.57
N HIS A 93 23.31 -0.49 4.23
CA HIS A 93 24.11 0.21 3.23
C HIS A 93 25.41 0.81 3.81
N LEU A 94 25.60 0.77 5.13
CA LEU A 94 26.86 1.20 5.74
C LEU A 94 27.98 0.19 5.45
N PRO A 95 29.23 0.64 5.25
CA PRO A 95 30.37 -0.28 5.20
C PRO A 95 30.49 -1.01 6.55
N ASN A 96 30.49 -2.34 6.55
CA ASN A 96 30.53 -3.22 7.73
C ASN A 96 29.37 -3.05 8.74
N PRO A 97 28.14 -3.45 8.38
CA PRO A 97 26.97 -3.29 9.25
C PRO A 97 26.88 -4.28 10.43
N LEU A 98 27.83 -5.23 10.56
CA LEU A 98 27.76 -6.36 11.52
C LEU A 98 29.02 -6.58 12.37
N THR A 99 30.04 -5.73 12.29
CA THR A 99 31.24 -5.87 13.14
C THR A 99 31.19 -4.89 14.30
N GLU A 100 30.85 -5.40 15.49
CA GLU A 100 31.20 -4.75 16.76
C GLU A 100 32.72 -4.80 16.98
N ASN A 101 33.29 -3.74 17.56
CA ASN A 101 34.69 -3.68 18.01
C ASN A 101 34.93 -4.59 19.22
#